data_AF-A0A4Y2V4H2-F1
#
_entry.id   AF-A0A4Y2V4H2-F1
#
_cell.length_a   1.000
_cell.length_b   1.000
_cell.length_c   1.000
_cell.angle_alpha   90.00
_cell.angle_beta   90.00
_cell.angle_gamma   90.00
#
_symmetry.space_group_name_H-M   'P 1'
#
loop_
_entity.id
_entity.type
_entity.pdbx_description
1 polymer ?
#
loop_
_entity_poly.entity_id
_entity_poly.type
_entity_poly.pdbx_seq_one_letter_code
_entity_poly.pdbx_strand_id
1 'polypeptide(L)'
;MLVKYPPGFPAPSVIRLAGWLLLIPQFFCATTTCPPPDFPERGRYEPVKADYEVGQTIYYHCDPRLPMIDANHVWLHELQAATCEASGKWSRGTPFCAFDVTPSRLAISIRLLDGDLTAHSLLHLPLVLAHT
;
A
#
# COMPACT_ATOMS: atom_id res chain seq x y z
N MET A 1 -78.05 -10.04 3.02
CA MET A 1 -77.53 -10.43 1.69
C MET A 1 -76.29 -11.30 1.93
N LEU A 2 -76.40 -12.61 1.71
CA LEU A 2 -75.31 -13.57 1.89
C LEU A 2 -74.77 -13.93 0.51
N VAL A 3 -73.50 -13.62 0.26
CA VAL A 3 -72.85 -13.92 -1.03
C VAL A 3 -72.42 -15.39 -0.99
N LYS A 4 -73.07 -16.22 -1.83
CA LYS A 4 -72.79 -17.65 -1.94
C LYS A 4 -71.64 -17.86 -2.93
N TYR A 5 -70.45 -18.17 -2.42
CA TYR A 5 -69.31 -18.55 -3.27
C TYR A 5 -69.48 -19.98 -3.80
N PRO A 6 -69.21 -20.25 -5.09
CA PRO A 6 -69.33 -21.59 -5.67
C PRO A 6 -68.17 -22.50 -5.21
N PRO A 7 -68.40 -23.81 -5.02
CA PRO A 7 -67.37 -24.76 -4.67
C PRO A 7 -66.64 -25.19 -5.95
N GLY A 8 -65.36 -24.87 -6.09
CA GLY A 8 -64.56 -25.44 -7.18
C GLY A 8 -63.52 -24.55 -7.88
N PHE A 9 -63.00 -23.51 -7.22
CA PHE A 9 -61.78 -22.88 -7.72
C PHE A 9 -60.56 -23.51 -7.04
N PRO A 10 -59.77 -24.37 -7.72
CA PRO A 10 -58.45 -24.71 -7.22
C PRO A 10 -57.61 -23.44 -7.16
N ALA A 11 -57.08 -23.12 -5.99
CA ALA A 11 -56.22 -21.98 -5.79
C ALA A 11 -55.08 -21.99 -6.84
N PRO A 12 -54.89 -20.92 -7.63
CA PRO A 12 -53.76 -20.86 -8.54
C PRO A 12 -52.49 -20.69 -7.71
N SER A 13 -51.84 -21.82 -7.42
CA SER A 13 -50.39 -21.96 -7.32
C SER A 13 -49.64 -20.81 -6.63
N VAL A 14 -49.90 -20.59 -5.33
CA VAL A 14 -49.00 -19.79 -4.47
C VAL A 14 -47.62 -20.47 -4.27
N ILE A 15 -47.44 -21.68 -4.82
CA ILE A 15 -46.23 -22.50 -4.64
C ILE A 15 -45.09 -22.11 -5.60
N ARG A 16 -45.32 -21.26 -6.62
CA ARG A 16 -44.30 -20.94 -7.65
C ARG A 16 -43.39 -19.74 -7.38
N LEU A 17 -43.40 -19.19 -6.17
CA LEU A 17 -42.41 -18.17 -5.76
C LEU A 17 -41.36 -18.70 -4.76
N ALA A 18 -41.54 -19.91 -4.22
CA ALA A 18 -40.58 -20.51 -3.28
C ALA A 18 -39.35 -21.12 -3.97
N GLY A 19 -39.43 -21.44 -5.27
CA GLY A 19 -38.35 -22.09 -6.02
C GLY A 19 -37.25 -21.14 -6.52
N TRP A 20 -37.53 -19.83 -6.63
CA TRP A 20 -36.57 -18.85 -7.16
C TRP A 20 -35.66 -18.25 -6.08
N LEU A 21 -36.02 -18.36 -4.80
CA LEU A 21 -35.20 -17.92 -3.66
C LEU A 21 -34.15 -18.96 -3.24
N LEU A 22 -34.35 -20.23 -3.61
CA LEU A 22 -33.40 -21.33 -3.34
C LEU A 22 -32.27 -21.41 -4.38
N LEU A 23 -32.36 -20.63 -5.46
CA LEU A 23 -31.39 -20.54 -6.56
C LEU A 23 -30.59 -19.25 -6.53
N ILE A 24 -30.65 -18.46 -5.45
CA ILE A 24 -29.64 -17.43 -5.22
C ILE A 24 -28.40 -18.23 -4.86
N PRO A 25 -27.42 -18.42 -5.78
CA PRO A 25 -26.18 -19.06 -5.39
C PRO A 25 -25.65 -18.16 -4.30
N GLN A 26 -25.61 -18.67 -3.07
CA GLN A 26 -24.73 -18.25 -1.99
C GLN A 26 -23.83 -17.12 -2.47
N PHE A 27 -24.39 -15.91 -2.40
CA PHE A 27 -23.69 -14.68 -2.71
C PHE A 27 -22.80 -14.56 -1.49
N PHE A 28 -21.78 -15.41 -1.46
CA PHE A 28 -20.72 -15.40 -0.49
C PHE A 28 -20.16 -14.01 -0.70
N CYS A 29 -20.61 -13.09 0.15
CA CYS A 29 -19.88 -11.92 0.48
C CYS A 29 -18.61 -12.48 1.11
N ALA A 30 -17.66 -12.88 0.24
CA ALA A 30 -16.31 -13.16 0.66
C ALA A 30 -15.83 -11.81 1.13
N THR A 31 -15.91 -11.59 2.45
CA THR A 31 -15.36 -10.41 3.07
C THR A 31 -13.87 -10.45 2.77
N THR A 32 -13.47 -9.71 1.73
CA THR A 32 -12.07 -9.51 1.43
C THR A 32 -11.48 -8.81 2.65
N THR A 33 -10.53 -9.48 3.28
CA THR A 33 -9.78 -8.93 4.41
C THR A 33 -8.30 -8.97 4.04
N CYS A 34 -7.54 -8.02 4.58
CA CYS A 34 -6.10 -8.05 4.47
C CYS A 34 -5.51 -8.81 5.66
N PRO A 35 -4.58 -9.73 5.41
CA PRO A 35 -3.84 -10.38 6.49
C PRO A 35 -2.99 -9.34 7.23
N PRO A 36 -2.63 -9.63 8.49
CA PRO A 36 -1.76 -8.76 9.26
C PRO A 36 -0.41 -8.65 8.55
N PRO A 37 0.09 -7.42 8.32
CA PRO A 37 1.35 -7.23 7.61
C PRO A 37 2.55 -7.61 8.48
N ASP A 38 3.68 -7.83 7.81
CA ASP A 38 4.95 -8.09 8.47
C ASP A 38 5.39 -6.89 9.32
N PHE A 39 5.97 -7.18 10.48
CA PHE A 39 6.49 -6.16 11.37
C PHE A 39 7.81 -5.59 10.84
N PRO A 40 7.97 -4.26 10.78
CA PRO A 40 9.25 -3.66 10.45
C PRO A 40 10.29 -3.95 11.56
N GLU A 41 11.50 -4.32 11.18
CA GLU A 41 12.60 -4.52 12.12
C GLU A 41 12.97 -3.18 12.78
N ARG A 42 12.98 -3.11 14.13
CA ARG A 42 13.14 -1.85 14.90
C ARG A 42 12.04 -0.81 14.62
N GLY A 43 10.82 -1.31 14.42
CA GLY A 43 9.63 -0.50 14.32
C GLY A 43 8.39 -1.23 14.86
N ARG A 44 7.24 -0.64 14.63
CA ARG A 44 5.91 -1.18 14.97
C ARG A 44 4.88 -0.64 14.00
N TYR A 45 3.69 -1.24 13.99
CA TYR A 45 2.53 -0.65 13.31
C TYR A 45 1.32 -0.63 14.24
N GLU A 46 0.44 0.34 14.01
CA GLU A 46 -0.78 0.53 14.80
C GLU A 46 -1.96 0.89 13.88
N PRO A 47 -3.18 0.38 14.13
CA PRO A 47 -3.55 -0.58 15.17
C PRO A 47 -3.15 -2.02 14.78
N VAL A 48 -2.77 -2.85 15.76
CA VAL A 48 -2.52 -4.29 15.56
C VAL A 48 -3.82 -5.06 15.70
N LYS A 49 -4.24 -5.75 14.63
CA LYS A 49 -5.43 -6.59 14.57
C LYS A 49 -5.10 -7.93 13.91
N ALA A 50 -5.91 -8.94 14.20
CA ALA A 50 -5.80 -10.24 13.53
C ALA A 50 -6.16 -10.14 12.03
N ASP A 51 -7.18 -9.34 11.70
CA ASP A 51 -7.67 -9.14 10.34
C ASP A 51 -8.08 -7.68 10.12
N TYR A 52 -7.92 -7.20 8.88
CA TYR A 52 -8.28 -5.84 8.49
C TYR A 52 -9.30 -5.84 7.37
N GLU A 53 -10.38 -5.07 7.54
CA GLU A 53 -11.38 -4.88 6.49
C GLU A 53 -10.87 -3.93 5.40
N VAL A 54 -11.40 -4.06 4.19
CA VAL A 54 -11.13 -3.12 3.09
C VAL A 54 -11.43 -1.69 3.52
N GLY A 55 -10.49 -0.79 3.25
CA GLY A 55 -10.55 0.62 3.64
C GLY A 55 -9.95 0.92 5.02
N GLN A 56 -9.64 -0.10 5.84
CA GLN A 56 -8.91 0.12 7.09
C GLN A 56 -7.47 0.54 6.79
N THR A 57 -6.96 1.45 7.61
CA THR A 57 -5.60 2.01 7.47
C THR A 57 -4.79 1.73 8.73
N ILE A 58 -3.55 1.29 8.52
CA ILE A 58 -2.55 1.13 9.56
C ILE A 58 -1.43 2.14 9.36
N TYR A 59 -0.70 2.42 10.43
CA TYR A 59 0.40 3.35 10.45
C TYR A 59 1.67 2.65 10.93
N TYR A 60 2.71 2.71 10.12
CA TYR A 60 4.04 2.25 10.50
C TYR A 60 4.79 3.33 11.25
N HIS A 61 5.51 2.91 12.28
CA HIS A 61 6.35 3.74 13.14
C HIS A 61 7.72 3.06 13.29
N CYS A 62 8.79 3.80 13.01
CA CYS A 62 10.14 3.37 13.33
C CYS A 62 10.55 3.84 14.74
N ASP A 63 11.58 3.20 15.30
CA ASP A 63 12.21 3.68 16.52
C ASP A 63 12.71 5.12 16.37
N PRO A 64 12.65 5.92 17.44
CA PRO A 64 13.16 7.28 17.42
C PRO A 64 14.65 7.27 17.03
N ARG A 65 15.02 8.14 16.08
CA ARG A 65 16.34 8.28 15.45
C ARG A 65 16.60 7.34 14.25
N LEU A 66 15.69 6.44 13.91
CA LEU A 66 15.80 5.67 12.67
C LEU A 66 14.88 6.26 11.58
N PRO A 67 15.40 6.44 10.36
CA PRO A 67 14.56 6.81 9.26
C PRO A 67 13.81 5.61 8.69
N MET A 68 12.68 5.91 8.07
CA MET A 68 11.87 4.92 7.39
C MET A 68 12.19 4.92 5.90
N ILE A 69 12.40 3.74 5.35
CA ILE A 69 12.85 3.54 3.97
C ILE A 69 11.90 2.55 3.29
N ASP A 70 11.51 2.80 2.05
CA ASP A 70 10.71 1.85 1.28
C ASP A 70 11.58 0.74 0.63
N ALA A 71 10.96 -0.21 -0.06
CA ALA A 71 11.68 -1.28 -0.77
C ALA A 71 12.61 -0.76 -1.89
N ASN A 72 12.44 0.48 -2.34
CA ASN A 72 13.25 1.13 -3.38
C ASN A 72 14.37 2.00 -2.78
N HIS A 73 14.63 1.89 -1.47
CA HIS A 73 15.61 2.72 -0.75
C HIS A 73 15.27 4.22 -0.75
N VAL A 74 13.99 4.57 -0.89
CA VAL A 74 13.52 5.94 -0.83
C VAL A 74 13.14 6.29 0.60
N TRP A 75 13.64 7.44 1.06
CA TRP A 75 13.35 7.99 2.37
C TRP A 75 11.87 8.40 2.44
N LEU A 76 11.15 7.75 3.34
CA LEU A 76 9.77 8.06 3.66
C LEU A 76 9.70 9.08 4.79
N HIS A 77 8.55 9.73 4.93
CA HIS A 77 8.26 10.59 6.07
C HIS A 77 8.29 9.79 7.37
N GLU A 78 8.25 10.43 8.53
CA GLU A 78 8.25 9.78 9.85
C GLU A 78 7.02 8.89 10.15
N LEU A 79 6.04 8.87 9.24
CA LEU A 79 4.80 8.10 9.33
C LEU A 79 4.39 7.59 7.95
N GLN A 80 4.12 6.28 7.83
CA GLN A 80 3.68 5.65 6.59
C GLN A 80 2.34 4.98 6.83
N ALA A 81 1.35 5.38 6.04
CA ALA A 81 0.03 4.77 6.07
C ALA A 81 -0.07 3.66 5.00
N ALA A 82 -0.57 2.50 5.39
CA ALA A 82 -0.97 1.44 4.48
C ALA A 82 -2.46 1.16 4.64
N THR A 83 -3.18 1.11 3.52
CA THR A 83 -4.63 0.90 3.50
C THR A 83 -4.92 -0.45 2.88
N CYS A 84 -5.84 -1.20 3.49
CA CYS A 84 -6.30 -2.46 2.93
C CYS A 84 -7.16 -2.19 1.69
N GLU A 85 -6.72 -2.69 0.54
CA GLU A 85 -7.40 -2.50 -0.73
C GLU A 85 -8.46 -3.60 -0.96
N ALA A 86 -9.45 -3.32 -1.82
CA ALA A 86 -10.48 -4.29 -2.22
C ALA A 86 -9.93 -5.57 -2.87
N SER A 87 -8.66 -5.56 -3.27
CA SER A 87 -7.92 -6.73 -3.76
C SER A 87 -7.42 -7.67 -2.65
N GLY A 88 -7.57 -7.30 -1.37
CA GLY A 88 -7.03 -8.04 -0.23
C GLY A 88 -5.52 -7.83 -0.03
N LYS A 89 -4.96 -6.80 -0.69
CA LYS A 89 -3.56 -6.41 -0.58
C LYS A 89 -3.45 -5.05 0.09
N TRP A 90 -2.31 -4.81 0.72
CA TRP A 90 -1.98 -3.51 1.27
C TRP A 90 -1.54 -2.55 0.17
N SER A 91 -1.99 -1.29 0.24
CA SER A 91 -1.62 -0.23 -0.70
C SER A 91 -0.12 0.10 -0.68
N ARG A 92 0.55 -0.18 0.45
CA ARG A 92 1.99 -0.02 0.65
C ARG A 92 2.56 -1.24 1.39
N GLY A 93 3.78 -1.62 1.01
CA GLY A 93 4.52 -2.69 1.66
C GLY A 93 5.12 -2.26 3.00
N THR A 94 5.61 -3.24 3.76
CA THR A 94 6.32 -3.01 5.02
C THR A 94 7.61 -2.22 4.76
N PRO A 95 7.82 -1.08 5.44
CA PRO A 95 9.03 -0.28 5.30
C PRO A 95 10.18 -0.84 6.16
N PHE A 96 11.40 -0.42 5.85
CA PHE A 96 12.60 -0.74 6.61
C PHE A 96 12.98 0.42 7.53
N CYS A 97 13.28 0.13 8.80
CA CYS A 97 13.81 1.10 9.76
C CYS A 97 15.33 0.89 9.90
N ALA A 98 16.10 1.55 9.06
CA ALA A 98 17.55 1.45 9.06
C ALA A 98 18.16 2.75 8.54
N PHE A 99 19.39 3.06 8.97
CA PHE A 99 20.16 4.07 8.27
C PHE A 99 20.48 3.54 6.88
N ASP A 100 20.17 4.34 5.86
CA ASP A 100 20.55 4.06 4.50
C ASP A 100 22.09 3.97 4.41
N VAL A 101 22.60 2.76 4.40
CA VAL A 101 24.00 2.46 4.09
C VAL A 101 24.14 2.22 2.59
N THR A 102 23.49 3.04 1.77
CA THR A 102 23.82 3.07 0.35
C THR A 102 25.29 3.51 0.21
N PRO A 103 26.16 2.66 -0.35
CA PRO A 103 27.58 2.98 -0.50
C PRO A 103 27.81 4.22 -1.39
N SER A 104 26.81 4.64 -2.16
CA SER A 104 26.83 5.82 -3.02
C SER A 104 26.89 7.15 -2.27
N ARG A 105 26.38 7.26 -1.03
CA ARG A 105 26.53 8.49 -0.22
C ARG A 105 27.84 8.53 0.56
N LEU A 106 28.43 7.39 0.90
CA LEU A 106 29.76 7.31 1.52
C LEU A 106 30.89 7.42 0.48
N ALA A 107 30.64 7.11 -0.79
CA ALA A 107 31.63 7.23 -1.87
C ALA A 107 32.09 8.67 -2.15
N ILE A 108 31.39 9.69 -1.62
CA ILE A 108 31.77 11.10 -1.78
C ILE A 108 33.00 11.44 -0.91
N SER A 109 33.24 10.71 0.20
CA SER A 109 34.40 11.01 1.07
C SER A 109 35.66 10.22 0.73
N ILE A 110 35.55 9.03 0.12
CA ILE A 110 36.73 8.18 -0.13
C ILE A 110 37.52 8.65 -1.36
N ARG A 111 36.85 9.31 -2.34
CA ARG A 111 37.52 9.92 -3.49
C ARG A 111 38.36 11.17 -3.15
N LEU A 112 38.31 11.67 -1.90
CA LEU A 112 39.15 12.78 -1.45
C LEU A 112 40.45 12.31 -0.77
N LEU A 113 40.64 11.00 -0.55
CA LEU A 113 41.85 10.45 0.07
C LEU A 113 42.81 9.81 -0.95
N ASP A 114 42.30 9.35 -2.09
CA ASP A 114 43.15 8.92 -3.21
C ASP A 114 43.31 10.10 -4.17
N GLY A 115 44.43 10.82 -4.02
CA GLY A 115 44.77 11.98 -4.82
C GLY A 115 44.93 11.67 -6.31
N ASP A 116 43.83 11.65 -7.05
CA ASP A 116 43.84 11.61 -8.51
C ASP A 116 42.90 12.71 -9.05
N LEU A 117 43.41 13.95 -9.08
CA LEU A 117 42.89 14.96 -9.99
C LEU A 117 43.51 14.70 -11.35
N THR A 118 42.92 13.81 -12.13
CA THR A 118 43.10 13.86 -13.58
C THR A 118 41.76 14.03 -14.29
N ALA A 119 41.70 15.18 -14.96
CA ALA A 119 41.00 15.38 -16.22
C ALA A 119 39.47 15.62 -16.16
N HIS A 120 39.15 16.90 -16.36
CA HIS A 120 38.03 17.45 -17.14
C HIS A 120 36.97 18.18 -16.31
N SER A 121 37.22 19.45 -16.01
CA SER A 121 36.35 20.53 -16.49
C SER A 121 36.93 21.90 -16.10
N LEU A 122 36.72 22.90 -16.95
CA LEU A 122 37.02 24.32 -16.77
C LEU A 122 38.47 24.75 -17.02
N LEU A 123 38.81 25.04 -18.29
CA LEU A 123 39.60 26.23 -18.70
C LEU A 123 39.69 26.24 -20.24
N HIS A 124 38.78 26.94 -20.91
CA HIS A 124 39.06 27.70 -22.15
C HIS A 124 37.79 28.45 -22.59
N LEU A 125 37.47 29.55 -21.89
CA LEU A 125 36.77 30.68 -22.50
C LEU A 125 37.88 31.58 -23.09
N PRO A 126 37.98 31.79 -24.42
CA PRO A 126 38.97 32.70 -24.96
C PRO A 126 38.57 34.15 -24.66
N LEU A 127 39.42 34.84 -23.89
CA LEU A 127 39.38 36.28 -23.66
C LEU A 127 39.65 37.01 -24.98
N VAL A 128 38.65 37.75 -25.45
CA VAL A 128 38.80 38.79 -26.48
C VAL A 128 39.53 39.98 -25.85
N LEU A 129 40.64 40.40 -26.44
CA LEU A 129 41.09 41.81 -26.50
C LEU A 129 42.30 41.92 -27.44
N ALA A 130 42.01 42.22 -28.71
CA ALA A 130 42.98 42.72 -29.67
C ALA A 130 42.93 44.25 -29.63
N HIS A 131 44.00 44.90 -29.16
CA HIS A 131 44.25 46.32 -29.42
C HIS A 131 45.75 46.61 -29.22
N THR A 132 46.49 46.65 -30.33
CA THR A 132 47.52 47.64 -30.69
C THR A 132 47.95 47.37 -32.13
#